data_AF-A0A9X9WQ10-F1
#
_entry.id   AF-A0A9X9WQ10-F1
#
_cell.length_a   1.000
_cell.length_b   1.000
_cell.length_c   1.000
_cell.angle_alpha   90.00
_cell.angle_beta   90.00
_cell.angle_gamma   90.00
#
_symmetry.space_group_name_H-M   'P 1'
#
loop_
_entity.id
_entity.type
_entity.pdbx_description
1 polymer ?
#
loop_
_entity_poly.entity_id
_entity_poly.type
_entity_poly.pdbx_seq_one_letter_code
_entity_poly.pdbx_strand_id
1 'polypeptide(L)'
;MSKVIITCAVTGAIHTPSMSDHLPITPQEIAEQSIAAAEAGASIIHLHARDPNDGRPTPDPAVFMQFLPVIKQSTDAVINITTGGGLGMTVDERLAAPLLAKPEMCSLNMGSMNFNIAPSAARVKKFKYEWERPYLEGTTNYIFRNTFQDIEQIVERLGKGHGTRFEFECYDIGHLYNLAHMLDRKVVEPPLFTQTIFGILGGIGAEHRNLMFMKETADRLFGKDYVWSVLAAGRHQMPFVTMAGMMGGNVRVGLEDSLWIGKGKAATSNAEQVAKIRRILEELSLEIATPAEAREMLKLKGGDLVGF
;
A
#
# COMPACT_ATOMS: atom_id res chain seq x y z
N MET A 1 -0.61 24.00 8.24
CA MET A 1 -0.89 22.81 7.42
C MET A 1 -0.15 21.65 8.05
N SER A 2 -0.71 20.44 8.09
CA SER A 2 0.05 19.25 8.48
C SER A 2 1.06 18.92 7.38
N LYS A 3 2.22 18.37 7.77
CA LYS A 3 3.20 17.83 6.82
C LYS A 3 2.61 16.65 6.05
N VAL A 4 3.13 16.40 4.85
CA VAL A 4 2.66 15.36 3.94
C VAL A 4 3.43 14.07 4.18
N ILE A 5 2.73 13.00 4.54
CA ILE A 5 3.28 11.65 4.58
C ILE A 5 3.43 11.14 3.15
N ILE A 6 4.62 10.67 2.80
CA ILE A 6 4.86 9.91 1.58
C ILE A 6 4.98 8.43 1.95
N THR A 7 4.03 7.63 1.48
CA THR A 7 4.12 6.17 1.52
C THR A 7 4.75 5.65 0.24
N CYS A 8 5.71 4.74 0.34
CA CYS A 8 6.28 4.04 -0.79
C CYS A 8 5.92 2.55 -0.77
N ALA A 9 5.15 2.08 -1.76
CA ALA A 9 4.77 0.69 -1.94
C ALA A 9 5.73 -0.01 -2.92
N VAL A 10 6.60 -0.86 -2.37
CA VAL A 10 7.88 -1.19 -3.00
C VAL A 10 7.74 -2.16 -4.17
N THR A 11 6.88 -3.17 -4.07
CA THR A 11 6.79 -4.24 -5.07
C THR A 11 5.40 -4.84 -5.26
N GLY A 12 4.59 -4.92 -4.20
CA GLY A 12 3.23 -5.46 -4.26
C GLY A 12 3.10 -6.90 -4.75
N ALA A 13 1.89 -7.20 -5.23
CA ALA A 13 1.54 -8.49 -5.81
C ALA A 13 0.85 -8.36 -7.19
N ILE A 14 0.72 -7.15 -7.75
CA ILE A 14 0.05 -6.93 -9.04
C ILE A 14 1.02 -7.12 -10.21
N HIS A 15 2.09 -6.34 -10.25
CA HIS A 15 3.09 -6.42 -11.30
C HIS A 15 3.88 -7.73 -11.19
N THR A 16 4.31 -8.27 -12.34
CA THR A 16 5.10 -9.50 -12.42
C THR A 16 6.50 -9.21 -12.99
N PRO A 17 7.50 -10.09 -12.73
CA PRO A 17 8.90 -9.89 -13.16
C PRO A 17 9.11 -9.59 -14.65
N SER A 18 8.20 -10.03 -15.52
CA SER A 18 8.26 -9.77 -16.96
C SER A 18 7.81 -8.38 -17.38
N MET A 19 7.18 -7.63 -16.48
CA MET A 19 6.66 -6.29 -16.78
C MET A 19 7.71 -5.20 -16.63
N SER A 20 8.73 -5.42 -15.79
CA SER A 20 9.84 -4.49 -15.57
C SER A 20 11.04 -5.22 -14.99
N ASP A 21 12.24 -4.91 -15.49
CA ASP A 21 13.51 -5.39 -14.91
C ASP A 21 13.86 -4.68 -13.58
N HIS A 22 13.09 -3.66 -13.20
CA HIS A 22 13.30 -2.90 -11.96
C HIS A 22 12.32 -3.26 -10.85
N LEU A 23 11.40 -4.20 -11.09
CA LEU A 23 10.49 -4.68 -10.05
C LEU A 23 11.30 -5.45 -8.99
N PRO A 24 11.31 -5.04 -7.71
CA PRO A 24 12.11 -5.72 -6.68
C PRO A 24 11.52 -7.09 -6.37
N ILE A 25 12.34 -8.15 -6.40
CA ILE A 25 11.90 -9.53 -6.22
C ILE A 25 12.51 -10.15 -4.97
N THR A 26 13.83 -10.14 -4.87
CA THR A 26 14.56 -10.77 -3.78
C THR A 26 14.44 -9.95 -2.49
N PRO A 27 14.58 -10.57 -1.31
CA PRO A 27 14.63 -9.86 -0.04
C PRO A 27 15.67 -8.73 -0.02
N GLN A 28 16.83 -8.96 -0.64
CA GLN A 28 17.88 -7.95 -0.76
C GLN A 28 17.41 -6.75 -1.59
N GLU A 29 16.86 -6.96 -2.80
CA GLU A 29 16.34 -5.88 -3.65
C GLU A 29 15.21 -5.11 -2.97
N ILE A 30 14.31 -5.81 -2.25
CA ILE A 30 13.23 -5.18 -1.48
C ILE A 30 13.81 -4.30 -0.37
N ALA A 31 14.80 -4.77 0.38
CA ALA A 31 15.45 -3.98 1.42
C ALA A 31 16.16 -2.74 0.84
N GLU A 32 16.98 -2.91 -0.19
CA GLU A 32 17.72 -1.82 -0.85
C GLU A 32 16.76 -0.74 -1.38
N GLN A 33 15.68 -1.15 -2.05
CA GLN A 33 14.69 -0.22 -2.61
C GLN A 33 13.86 0.48 -1.52
N SER A 34 13.61 -0.20 -0.40
CA SER A 34 12.94 0.39 0.77
C SER A 34 13.80 1.47 1.42
N ILE A 35 15.08 1.18 1.63
CA ILE A 35 16.05 2.11 2.23
C ILE A 35 16.22 3.33 1.32
N ALA A 36 16.43 3.12 0.02
CA ALA A 36 16.56 4.21 -0.95
C ALA A 36 15.27 5.06 -1.03
N ALA A 37 14.09 4.45 -0.92
CA ALA A 37 12.83 5.19 -0.85
C ALA A 37 12.73 6.05 0.41
N ALA A 38 13.14 5.52 1.57
CA ALA A 38 13.18 6.28 2.82
C ALA A 38 14.16 7.45 2.74
N GLU A 39 15.37 7.24 2.24
CA GLU A 39 16.39 8.29 2.00
C GLU A 39 15.88 9.38 1.06
N ALA A 40 15.07 9.03 0.06
CA ALA A 40 14.44 9.99 -0.85
C ALA A 40 13.32 10.82 -0.16
N GLY A 41 12.80 10.38 0.98
CA GLY A 41 11.80 11.10 1.78
C GLY A 41 10.51 10.33 2.07
N ALA A 42 10.45 9.03 1.83
CA ALA A 42 9.30 8.23 2.25
C ALA A 42 9.27 8.06 3.78
N SER A 43 8.17 8.43 4.41
CA SER A 43 7.95 8.26 5.86
C SER A 43 7.45 6.86 6.20
N ILE A 44 6.78 6.19 5.25
CA ILE A 44 6.18 4.86 5.39
C ILE A 44 6.61 4.00 4.20
N ILE A 45 7.03 2.76 4.45
CA ILE A 45 7.31 1.75 3.44
C ILE A 45 6.26 0.65 3.52
N HIS A 46 5.48 0.47 2.45
CA HIS A 46 4.50 -0.60 2.31
C HIS A 46 5.11 -1.82 1.62
N LEU A 47 4.96 -2.98 2.26
CA LEU A 47 5.76 -4.17 1.97
C LEU A 47 4.91 -5.40 1.68
N HIS A 48 5.32 -6.08 0.61
CA HIS A 48 4.94 -7.42 0.22
C HIS A 48 6.23 -8.26 0.11
N ALA A 49 6.11 -9.58 0.24
CA ALA A 49 7.19 -10.52 -0.09
C ALA A 49 6.91 -11.23 -1.41
N ARG A 50 8.00 -11.67 -2.06
CA ARG A 50 7.98 -12.49 -3.25
C ARG A 50 8.93 -13.67 -3.07
N ASP A 51 8.62 -14.78 -3.72
CA ASP A 51 9.51 -15.93 -3.83
C ASP A 51 10.84 -15.45 -4.47
N PRO A 52 11.98 -15.59 -3.77
CA PRO A 52 13.26 -15.09 -4.26
C PRO A 52 13.71 -15.74 -5.59
N ASN A 53 13.16 -16.90 -5.95
CA ASN A 53 13.58 -17.64 -7.13
C ASN A 53 12.86 -17.19 -8.41
N ASP A 54 11.57 -16.86 -8.32
CA ASP A 54 10.72 -16.60 -9.48
C ASP A 54 9.81 -15.37 -9.37
N GLY A 55 9.84 -14.64 -8.25
CA GLY A 55 9.09 -13.41 -8.06
C GLY A 55 7.59 -13.57 -7.81
N ARG A 56 7.09 -14.80 -7.64
CA ARG A 56 5.69 -15.05 -7.27
C ARG A 56 5.38 -14.45 -5.90
N PRO A 57 4.23 -13.81 -5.68
CA PRO A 57 3.85 -13.33 -4.35
C PRO A 57 3.82 -14.46 -3.32
N THR A 58 4.40 -14.23 -2.14
CA THR A 58 4.44 -15.23 -1.05
C THR A 58 4.00 -14.61 0.28
N PRO A 59 3.22 -15.31 1.11
CA PRO A 59 2.90 -14.87 2.46
C PRO A 59 3.95 -15.33 3.50
N ASP A 60 4.98 -16.06 3.07
CA ASP A 60 5.90 -16.76 3.95
C ASP A 60 6.63 -15.80 4.93
N PRO A 61 6.37 -15.91 6.25
CA PRO A 61 7.04 -15.10 7.26
C PRO A 61 8.56 -15.20 7.21
N ALA A 62 9.11 -16.35 6.82
CA ALA A 62 10.56 -16.54 6.72
C ALA A 62 11.18 -15.68 5.61
N VAL A 63 10.42 -15.36 4.56
CA VAL A 63 10.88 -14.45 3.50
C VAL A 63 10.82 -12.99 3.99
N PHE A 64 9.74 -12.61 4.69
CA PHE A 64 9.65 -11.27 5.31
C PHE A 64 10.81 -11.01 6.29
N MET A 65 11.15 -11.99 7.12
CA MET A 65 12.21 -11.86 8.13
C MET A 65 13.62 -11.73 7.54
N GLN A 66 13.81 -11.94 6.24
CA GLN A 66 15.09 -11.69 5.57
C GLN A 66 15.32 -10.20 5.27
N PHE A 67 14.27 -9.39 5.13
CA PHE A 67 14.40 -7.97 4.80
C PHE A 67 13.91 -7.02 5.90
N LEU A 68 12.95 -7.42 6.73
CA LEU A 68 12.41 -6.54 7.77
C LEU A 68 13.47 -6.03 8.77
N PRO A 69 14.34 -6.88 9.36
CA PRO A 69 15.39 -6.41 10.28
C PRO A 69 16.42 -5.51 9.59
N VAL A 70 16.74 -5.82 8.32
CA VAL A 70 17.70 -5.04 7.52
C VAL A 70 17.17 -3.62 7.32
N ILE A 71 15.90 -3.48 6.90
CA ILE A 71 15.29 -2.16 6.71
C ILE A 71 15.25 -1.40 8.04
N LYS A 72 14.80 -2.05 9.13
CA LYS A 72 14.74 -1.42 10.46
C LYS A 72 16.09 -0.93 10.96
N GLN A 73 17.16 -1.67 10.69
CA GLN A 73 18.51 -1.27 11.09
C GLN A 73 19.04 -0.09 10.26
N SER A 74 18.56 0.07 9.02
CA SER A 74 19.07 1.08 8.08
C SER A 74 18.23 2.35 8.02
N THR A 75 16.97 2.35 8.46
CA THR A 75 16.10 3.53 8.42
C THR A 75 15.02 3.51 9.50
N ASP A 76 14.62 4.70 9.94
CA ASP A 76 13.51 4.90 10.87
C ASP A 76 12.14 4.89 10.19
N ALA A 77 12.06 4.70 8.86
CA ALA A 77 10.79 4.67 8.14
C ALA A 77 9.81 3.65 8.76
N VAL A 78 8.52 4.02 8.81
CA VAL A 78 7.49 3.14 9.34
C VAL A 78 7.31 1.96 8.39
N ILE A 79 7.34 0.74 8.94
CA ILE A 79 7.10 -0.47 8.18
C ILE A 79 5.61 -0.81 8.22
N ASN A 80 5.00 -0.79 7.04
CA ASN A 80 3.62 -1.17 6.79
C ASN A 80 3.59 -2.52 6.06
N ILE A 81 3.10 -3.57 6.73
CA ILE A 81 3.05 -4.91 6.15
C ILE A 81 1.66 -5.17 5.56
N THR A 82 1.61 -5.66 4.33
CA THR A 82 0.35 -6.05 3.70
C THR A 82 -0.42 -7.08 4.52
N THR A 83 -1.74 -6.92 4.63
CA THR A 83 -2.64 -8.04 4.93
C THR A 83 -3.47 -8.43 3.71
N GLY A 84 -3.21 -7.86 2.53
CA GLY A 84 -3.84 -8.26 1.28
C GLY A 84 -3.14 -9.49 0.67
N GLY A 85 -1.81 -9.52 0.73
CA GLY A 85 -1.00 -10.62 0.19
C GLY A 85 -1.07 -10.73 -1.33
N GLY A 86 -0.95 -11.96 -1.85
CA GLY A 86 -1.16 -12.30 -3.26
C GLY A 86 -2.50 -12.98 -3.51
N LEU A 87 -2.85 -13.13 -4.79
CA LEU A 87 -4.12 -13.70 -5.20
C LEU A 87 -4.28 -15.15 -4.69
N GLY A 88 -5.44 -15.44 -4.11
CA GLY A 88 -5.82 -16.78 -3.68
C GLY A 88 -5.37 -17.17 -2.27
N MET A 89 -4.64 -16.30 -1.56
CA MET A 89 -4.24 -16.56 -0.18
C MET A 89 -5.44 -16.46 0.78
N THR A 90 -5.53 -17.39 1.72
CA THR A 90 -6.46 -17.37 2.85
C THR A 90 -6.12 -16.22 3.81
N VAL A 91 -7.07 -15.86 4.70
CA VAL A 91 -6.82 -14.84 5.72
C VAL A 91 -5.67 -15.25 6.65
N ASP A 92 -5.57 -16.53 7.04
CA ASP A 92 -4.49 -16.99 7.90
C ASP A 92 -3.11 -16.90 7.24
N GLU A 93 -3.01 -17.26 5.96
CA GLU A 93 -1.76 -17.08 5.20
C GLU A 93 -1.40 -15.60 5.11
N ARG A 94 -2.36 -14.73 4.76
CA ARG A 94 -2.16 -13.27 4.68
C ARG A 94 -1.69 -12.66 6.00
N LEU A 95 -2.08 -13.22 7.13
CA LEU A 95 -1.73 -12.74 8.47
C LEU A 95 -0.47 -13.38 9.05
N ALA A 96 0.06 -14.45 8.46
CA ALA A 96 1.19 -15.19 9.03
C ALA A 96 2.40 -14.29 9.30
N ALA A 97 2.81 -13.48 8.32
CA ALA A 97 3.96 -12.59 8.46
C ALA A 97 3.69 -11.42 9.42
N PRO A 98 2.56 -10.66 9.31
CA PRO A 98 2.19 -9.65 10.28
C PRO A 98 2.12 -10.12 11.74
N LEU A 99 1.62 -11.34 12.00
CA LEU A 99 1.50 -11.88 13.35
C LEU A 99 2.86 -12.18 13.98
N LEU A 100 3.83 -12.62 13.17
CA LEU A 100 5.20 -12.81 13.61
C LEU A 100 5.90 -11.45 13.81
N ALA A 101 5.80 -10.57 12.81
CA ALA A 101 6.49 -9.30 12.75
C ALA A 101 5.92 -8.24 13.70
N LYS A 102 4.65 -8.35 14.09
CA LYS A 102 3.94 -7.39 14.96
C LYS A 102 4.22 -5.94 14.56
N PRO A 103 4.02 -5.53 13.30
CA PRO A 103 4.46 -4.24 12.80
C PRO A 103 3.71 -3.09 13.47
N GLU A 104 4.26 -1.87 13.33
CA GLU A 104 3.58 -0.65 13.75
C GLU A 104 2.25 -0.46 13.04
N MET A 105 2.23 -0.80 11.74
CA MET A 105 1.01 -0.75 10.94
C MET A 105 0.93 -1.86 9.89
N CYS A 106 -0.29 -2.13 9.46
CA CYS A 106 -0.61 -3.03 8.36
C CYS A 106 -1.60 -2.40 7.39
N SER A 107 -1.59 -2.83 6.14
CA SER A 107 -2.70 -2.51 5.22
C SER A 107 -3.94 -3.34 5.61
N LEU A 108 -5.14 -2.80 5.41
CA LEU A 108 -6.40 -3.48 5.68
C LEU A 108 -7.44 -3.14 4.61
N ASN A 109 -7.77 -4.15 3.82
CA ASN A 109 -8.70 -4.02 2.69
C ASN A 109 -10.15 -3.97 3.18
N MET A 110 -10.84 -2.88 2.86
CA MET A 110 -12.14 -2.55 3.48
C MET A 110 -13.38 -3.15 2.79
N GLY A 111 -13.20 -4.11 1.89
CA GLY A 111 -14.33 -4.78 1.25
C GLY A 111 -13.92 -5.87 0.26
N SER A 112 -14.88 -6.75 -0.01
CA SER A 112 -14.75 -7.77 -1.04
C SER A 112 -15.07 -7.17 -2.41
N MET A 113 -14.24 -7.44 -3.41
CA MET A 113 -14.41 -6.87 -4.75
C MET A 113 -13.82 -7.79 -5.82
N ASN A 114 -14.26 -7.61 -7.07
CA ASN A 114 -13.49 -8.11 -8.20
C ASN A 114 -12.15 -7.36 -8.24
N PHE A 115 -11.07 -8.06 -8.55
CA PHE A 115 -9.75 -7.45 -8.72
C PHE A 115 -9.10 -8.01 -9.98
N ASN A 116 -9.41 -7.40 -11.13
CA ASN A 116 -9.06 -7.96 -12.43
C ASN A 116 -7.86 -7.25 -13.05
N ILE A 117 -6.73 -7.94 -13.11
CA ILE A 117 -5.48 -7.45 -13.75
C ILE A 117 -5.14 -8.21 -15.03
N ALA A 118 -6.00 -9.12 -15.49
CA ALA A 118 -5.81 -9.89 -16.72
C ALA A 118 -5.51 -9.05 -17.97
N PRO A 119 -6.08 -7.83 -18.16
CA PRO A 119 -5.73 -6.99 -19.32
C PRO A 119 -4.24 -6.62 -19.40
N SER A 120 -3.49 -6.70 -18.29
CA SER A 120 -2.04 -6.46 -18.29
C SER A 120 -1.27 -7.56 -19.01
N ALA A 121 -1.76 -8.80 -19.02
CA ALA A 121 -1.10 -9.94 -19.69
C ALA A 121 -0.96 -9.70 -21.20
N ALA A 122 -1.92 -9.03 -21.83
CA ALA A 122 -1.89 -8.68 -23.24
C ALA A 122 -0.76 -7.70 -23.61
N ARG A 123 -0.16 -7.01 -22.62
CA ARG A 123 0.96 -6.07 -22.81
C ARG A 123 2.33 -6.73 -22.64
N VAL A 124 2.38 -7.94 -22.11
CA VAL A 124 3.62 -8.69 -21.89
C VAL A 124 3.89 -9.57 -23.11
N LYS A 125 4.97 -9.27 -23.84
CA LYS A 125 5.33 -10.00 -25.07
C LYS A 125 5.93 -11.37 -24.78
N LYS A 126 6.72 -11.48 -23.72
CA LYS A 126 7.41 -12.70 -23.30
C LYS A 126 7.44 -12.75 -21.79
N PHE A 127 6.93 -13.85 -21.23
CA PHE A 127 7.01 -14.12 -19.80
C PHE A 127 8.34 -14.82 -19.47
N LYS A 128 8.93 -14.46 -18.33
CA LYS A 128 10.17 -15.04 -17.78
C LYS A 128 9.86 -16.33 -17.04
N TYR A 129 8.71 -16.39 -16.36
CA TYR A 129 8.30 -17.54 -15.57
C TYR A 129 6.89 -18.02 -15.93
N GLU A 130 6.69 -19.34 -15.86
CA GLU A 130 5.44 -20.02 -16.23
C GLU A 130 4.24 -19.59 -15.38
N TRP A 131 4.46 -19.15 -14.13
CA TRP A 131 3.39 -18.77 -13.21
C TRP A 131 2.73 -17.43 -13.58
N GLU A 132 3.44 -16.53 -14.27
CA GLU A 132 3.03 -15.14 -14.44
C GLU A 132 1.76 -14.99 -15.27
N ARG A 133 1.68 -15.67 -16.42
CA ARG A 133 0.50 -15.58 -17.30
C ARG A 133 -0.76 -16.15 -16.62
N PRO A 134 -0.75 -17.39 -16.10
CA PRO A 134 -1.90 -17.95 -15.38
C PRO A 134 -2.33 -17.09 -14.18
N TYR A 135 -1.37 -16.49 -13.47
CA TYR A 135 -1.66 -15.60 -12.35
C TYR A 135 -2.45 -14.36 -12.79
N LEU A 136 -2.04 -13.70 -13.89
CA LEU A 136 -2.74 -12.54 -14.42
C LEU A 136 -4.10 -12.91 -15.00
N GLU A 137 -4.16 -13.93 -15.86
CA GLU A 137 -5.40 -14.33 -16.55
C GLU A 137 -6.44 -14.92 -15.58
N GLY A 138 -5.99 -15.60 -14.52
CA GLY A 138 -6.84 -16.15 -13.47
C GLY A 138 -7.64 -15.09 -12.69
N THR A 139 -7.23 -13.82 -12.76
CA THR A 139 -7.93 -12.72 -12.07
C THR A 139 -9.32 -12.41 -12.63
N THR A 140 -9.64 -12.93 -13.82
CA THR A 140 -10.98 -12.84 -14.41
C THR A 140 -12.05 -13.56 -13.60
N ASN A 141 -11.67 -14.55 -12.78
CA ASN A 141 -12.55 -15.32 -11.90
C ASN A 141 -12.15 -15.18 -10.43
N TYR A 142 -11.54 -14.05 -10.05
CA TYR A 142 -11.04 -13.82 -8.70
C TYR A 142 -11.86 -12.76 -7.98
N ILE A 143 -12.25 -13.11 -6.74
CA ILE A 143 -12.78 -12.16 -5.76
C ILE A 143 -11.68 -11.92 -4.74
N PHE A 144 -11.27 -10.65 -4.59
CA PHE A 144 -10.44 -10.25 -3.48
C PHE A 144 -11.30 -10.18 -2.22
N ARG A 145 -11.35 -11.28 -1.48
CA ARG A 145 -12.26 -11.45 -0.35
C ARG A 145 -11.76 -10.70 0.89
N ASN A 146 -12.61 -9.80 1.38
CA ASN A 146 -12.53 -9.16 2.69
C ASN A 146 -13.96 -8.96 3.21
N THR A 147 -14.53 -9.98 3.83
CA THR A 147 -15.86 -9.88 4.46
C THR A 147 -15.77 -9.09 5.76
N PHE A 148 -16.90 -8.65 6.31
CA PHE A 148 -16.90 -7.97 7.62
C PHE A 148 -16.28 -8.83 8.73
N GLN A 149 -16.50 -10.15 8.71
CA GLN A 149 -15.87 -11.06 9.66
C GLN A 149 -14.34 -11.12 9.47
N ASP A 150 -13.87 -11.16 8.22
CA ASP A 150 -12.43 -11.14 7.93
C ASP A 150 -11.80 -9.84 8.48
N ILE A 151 -12.44 -8.69 8.24
CA ILE A 151 -11.99 -7.38 8.74
C ILE A 151 -11.93 -7.36 10.27
N GLU A 152 -13.00 -7.78 10.96
CA GLU A 152 -13.04 -7.85 12.42
C GLU A 152 -11.94 -8.75 12.99
N GLN A 153 -11.72 -9.93 12.38
CA GLN A 153 -10.67 -10.85 12.82
C GLN A 153 -9.26 -10.28 12.66
N ILE A 154 -9.00 -9.56 11.57
CA ILE A 154 -7.71 -8.90 11.35
C ILE A 154 -7.47 -7.82 12.42
N VAL A 155 -8.49 -6.98 12.68
CA VAL A 155 -8.41 -5.92 13.68
C VAL A 155 -8.25 -6.47 15.10
N GLU A 156 -8.93 -7.57 15.43
CA GLU A 156 -8.77 -8.24 16.73
C GLU A 156 -7.35 -8.78 16.90
N ARG A 157 -6.86 -9.58 15.93
CA ARG A 157 -5.59 -10.29 16.04
C ARG A 157 -4.37 -9.37 15.99
N LEU A 158 -4.37 -8.39 15.09
CA LEU A 158 -3.24 -7.47 14.93
C LEU A 158 -3.40 -6.21 15.77
N GLY A 159 -4.58 -5.59 15.72
CA GLY A 159 -4.85 -4.34 16.42
C GLY A 159 -4.83 -4.54 17.93
N LYS A 160 -5.80 -5.29 18.47
CA LYS A 160 -5.86 -5.54 19.92
C LYS A 160 -4.75 -6.46 20.40
N GLY A 161 -4.37 -7.46 19.60
CA GLY A 161 -3.32 -8.42 19.96
C GLY A 161 -1.90 -7.84 19.99
N HIS A 162 -1.57 -6.88 19.13
CA HIS A 162 -0.18 -6.41 18.94
C HIS A 162 -0.01 -4.88 18.89
N GLY A 163 -1.09 -4.11 19.08
CA GLY A 163 -1.06 -2.65 18.97
C GLY A 163 -0.84 -2.15 17.54
N THR A 164 -1.08 -2.99 16.53
CA THR A 164 -0.89 -2.63 15.13
C THR A 164 -2.00 -1.70 14.65
N ARG A 165 -1.62 -0.59 14.01
CA ARG A 165 -2.53 0.37 13.40
C ARG A 165 -2.78 0.00 11.93
N PHE A 166 -3.78 0.60 11.28
CA PHE A 166 -4.15 0.18 9.93
C PHE A 166 -4.12 1.33 8.91
N GLU A 167 -3.59 1.03 7.73
CA GLU A 167 -3.88 1.74 6.49
C GLU A 167 -5.14 1.11 5.87
N PHE A 168 -6.27 1.80 5.94
CA PHE A 168 -7.55 1.30 5.46
C PHE A 168 -7.67 1.51 3.94
N GLU A 169 -7.48 0.44 3.18
CA GLU A 169 -7.47 0.41 1.72
C GLU A 169 -8.92 0.41 1.18
N CYS A 170 -9.35 1.58 0.69
CA CYS A 170 -10.69 1.84 0.17
C CYS A 170 -10.65 2.01 -1.36
N TYR A 171 -11.14 1.00 -2.08
CA TYR A 171 -11.15 0.98 -3.54
C TYR A 171 -12.44 1.55 -4.14
N ASP A 172 -13.45 1.79 -3.32
CA ASP A 172 -14.72 2.33 -3.75
C ASP A 172 -15.45 3.01 -2.58
N ILE A 173 -16.51 3.75 -2.88
CA ILE A 173 -17.35 4.47 -1.92
C ILE A 173 -17.92 3.51 -0.87
N GLY A 174 -18.35 2.31 -1.28
CA GLY A 174 -18.83 1.29 -0.36
C GLY A 174 -17.82 0.91 0.73
N HIS A 175 -16.52 0.96 0.43
CA HIS A 175 -15.48 0.65 1.40
C HIS A 175 -15.35 1.73 2.49
N LEU A 176 -15.62 3.01 2.15
CA LEU A 176 -15.71 4.08 3.15
C LEU A 176 -16.89 3.87 4.10
N TYR A 177 -18.04 3.44 3.57
CA TYR A 177 -19.20 3.09 4.42
C TYR A 177 -18.93 1.86 5.29
N ASN A 178 -18.19 0.86 4.78
CA ASN A 178 -17.76 -0.27 5.59
C ASN A 178 -16.83 0.17 6.74
N LEU A 179 -15.92 1.12 6.48
CA LEU A 179 -15.06 1.68 7.52
C LEU A 179 -15.86 2.49 8.55
N ALA A 180 -16.84 3.27 8.11
CA ALA A 180 -17.76 3.98 9.01
C ALA A 180 -18.53 3.01 9.92
N HIS A 181 -19.03 1.90 9.37
CA HIS A 181 -19.66 0.85 10.17
C HIS A 181 -18.72 0.27 11.24
N MET A 182 -17.45 0.05 10.90
CA MET A 182 -16.44 -0.44 11.85
C MET A 182 -16.11 0.59 12.93
N LEU A 183 -16.06 1.88 12.57
CA LEU A 183 -15.86 2.99 13.50
C LEU A 183 -17.04 3.12 14.47
N ASP A 184 -18.28 3.13 13.97
CA ASP A 184 -19.50 3.25 14.77
C ASP A 184 -19.62 2.13 15.81
N ARG A 185 -19.19 0.92 15.43
CA ARG A 185 -19.15 -0.25 16.32
C ARG A 185 -17.93 -0.30 17.23
N LYS A 186 -17.03 0.69 17.15
CA LYS A 186 -15.77 0.76 17.90
C LYS A 186 -14.87 -0.46 17.69
N VAL A 187 -14.95 -1.05 16.50
CA VAL A 187 -14.00 -2.10 16.07
C VAL A 187 -12.64 -1.45 15.79
N VAL A 188 -12.65 -0.28 15.16
CA VAL A 188 -11.44 0.52 14.87
C VAL A 188 -11.49 1.86 15.61
N GLU A 189 -10.32 2.44 15.84
CA GLU A 189 -10.17 3.71 16.58
C GLU A 189 -9.45 4.79 15.76
N PRO A 190 -9.84 6.07 15.90
CA PRO A 190 -9.14 7.20 15.29
C PRO A 190 -7.69 7.38 15.77
N PRO A 191 -6.79 7.97 14.96
CA PRO A 191 -7.07 8.55 13.64
C PRO A 191 -7.14 7.47 12.54
N LEU A 192 -8.15 7.45 11.68
CA LEU A 192 -8.27 6.45 10.62
C LEU A 192 -7.35 6.80 9.43
N PHE A 193 -6.23 6.08 9.24
CA PHE A 193 -5.39 6.31 8.06
C PHE A 193 -6.06 5.70 6.82
N THR A 194 -6.80 6.53 6.08
CA THR A 194 -7.70 6.08 5.01
C THR A 194 -7.01 6.28 3.66
N GLN A 195 -6.67 5.17 3.00
CA GLN A 195 -6.02 5.13 1.69
C GLN A 195 -7.09 4.93 0.62
N THR A 196 -7.37 5.95 -0.19
CA THR A 196 -8.31 5.84 -1.30
C THR A 196 -7.58 5.44 -2.58
N ILE A 197 -8.06 4.40 -3.25
CA ILE A 197 -7.34 3.67 -4.30
C ILE A 197 -8.10 3.75 -5.62
N PHE A 198 -7.45 4.29 -6.66
CA PHE A 198 -8.09 4.58 -7.94
C PHE A 198 -7.51 3.77 -9.10
N GLY A 199 -8.38 3.33 -10.01
CA GLY A 199 -7.98 2.79 -11.32
C GLY A 199 -7.72 1.29 -11.36
N ILE A 200 -8.09 0.55 -10.31
CA ILE A 200 -8.14 -0.91 -10.32
C ILE A 200 -9.44 -1.36 -11.00
N LEU A 201 -9.36 -2.26 -11.97
CA LEU A 201 -10.55 -2.80 -12.64
C LEU A 201 -11.31 -3.72 -11.66
N GLY A 202 -12.48 -3.24 -11.24
CA GLY A 202 -13.30 -3.83 -10.17
C GLY A 202 -13.52 -2.88 -9.00
N GLY A 203 -12.75 -1.79 -8.90
CA GLY A 203 -12.98 -0.66 -8.01
C GLY A 203 -13.31 0.63 -8.77
N ILE A 204 -13.19 1.76 -8.08
CA ILE A 204 -13.51 3.08 -8.63
C ILE A 204 -12.49 3.53 -9.68
N GLY A 205 -12.98 4.16 -10.75
CA GLY A 205 -12.16 4.63 -11.87
C GLY A 205 -11.25 5.81 -11.50
N ALA A 206 -10.11 5.93 -12.19
CA ALA A 206 -9.17 7.04 -12.05
C ALA A 206 -9.63 8.31 -12.81
N GLU A 207 -10.79 8.84 -12.40
CA GLU A 207 -11.34 10.12 -12.83
C GLU A 207 -11.27 11.13 -11.67
N HIS A 208 -10.89 12.38 -11.91
CA HIS A 208 -10.72 13.35 -10.81
C HIS A 208 -12.00 13.60 -9.99
N ARG A 209 -13.18 13.48 -10.62
CA ARG A 209 -14.47 13.55 -9.92
C ARG A 209 -14.64 12.46 -8.85
N ASN A 210 -14.06 11.28 -9.08
CA ASN A 210 -14.13 10.17 -8.14
C ASN A 210 -13.22 10.43 -6.93
N LEU A 211 -12.05 11.04 -7.15
CA LEU A 211 -11.18 11.49 -6.05
C LEU A 211 -11.91 12.49 -5.16
N MET A 212 -12.54 13.51 -5.75
CA MET A 212 -13.36 14.47 -4.99
C MET A 212 -14.49 13.78 -4.23
N PHE A 213 -15.21 12.88 -4.90
CA PHE A 213 -16.35 12.20 -4.30
C PHE A 213 -15.96 11.28 -3.13
N MET A 214 -14.83 10.57 -3.23
CA MET A 214 -14.31 9.79 -2.10
C MET A 214 -13.85 10.69 -0.96
N LYS A 215 -13.20 11.83 -1.24
CA LYS A 215 -12.79 12.78 -0.21
C LYS A 215 -14.00 13.36 0.53
N GLU A 216 -14.99 13.86 -0.19
CA GLU A 216 -16.22 14.44 0.38
C GLU A 216 -17.01 13.39 1.19
N THR A 217 -17.03 12.14 0.71
CA THR A 217 -17.65 11.04 1.45
C THR A 217 -16.90 10.75 2.75
N ALA A 218 -15.57 10.68 2.72
CA ALA A 218 -14.76 10.49 3.91
C ALA A 218 -14.90 11.65 4.91
N ASP A 219 -14.93 12.90 4.44
CA ASP A 219 -15.19 14.08 5.28
C ASP A 219 -16.54 14.00 6.00
N ARG A 220 -17.58 13.60 5.28
CA ARG A 220 -18.92 13.46 5.85
C ARG A 220 -19.03 12.30 6.85
N LEU A 221 -18.30 11.20 6.63
CA LEU A 221 -18.37 10.01 7.47
C LEU A 221 -17.45 10.10 8.70
N PHE A 222 -16.27 10.69 8.55
CA PHE A 222 -15.23 10.65 9.59
C PHE A 222 -14.87 12.03 10.15
N GLY A 223 -15.27 13.13 9.50
CA GLY A 223 -14.96 14.48 9.96
C GLY A 223 -13.46 14.68 10.17
N LYS A 224 -13.04 14.90 11.43
CA LYS A 224 -11.64 15.13 11.81
C LYS A 224 -10.92 13.85 12.27
N ASP A 225 -11.61 12.71 12.31
CA ASP A 225 -11.10 11.48 12.92
C ASP A 225 -10.26 10.64 11.95
N TYR A 226 -9.89 11.16 10.79
CA TYR A 226 -9.17 10.43 9.77
C TYR A 226 -8.02 11.23 9.16
N VAL A 227 -7.02 10.49 8.68
CA VAL A 227 -5.86 11.00 7.94
C VAL A 227 -5.94 10.40 6.54
N TRP A 228 -6.06 11.23 5.53
CA TRP A 228 -6.32 10.78 4.17
C TRP A 228 -5.04 10.57 3.37
N SER A 229 -4.94 9.48 2.60
CA SER A 229 -3.89 9.24 1.63
C SER A 229 -4.49 8.78 0.29
N VAL A 230 -3.75 9.02 -0.80
CA VAL A 230 -4.19 8.65 -2.15
C VAL A 230 -3.15 7.81 -2.89
N LEU A 231 -3.67 6.79 -3.57
CA LEU A 231 -2.98 5.91 -4.50
C LEU A 231 -3.78 5.88 -5.82
N ALA A 232 -3.10 5.99 -6.97
CA ALA A 232 -3.73 5.72 -8.28
C ALA A 232 -2.84 4.85 -9.18
N ALA A 233 -3.45 3.89 -9.86
CA ALA A 233 -2.74 2.87 -10.63
C ALA A 233 -2.05 3.44 -11.90
N GLY A 234 -0.81 3.00 -12.11
CA GLY A 234 -0.03 3.26 -13.32
C GLY A 234 0.16 4.74 -13.62
N ARG A 235 -0.18 5.14 -14.86
CA ARG A 235 0.01 6.52 -15.35
C ARG A 235 -0.75 7.58 -14.53
N HIS A 236 -1.73 7.16 -13.73
CA HIS A 236 -2.55 8.05 -12.91
C HIS A 236 -1.87 8.46 -11.60
N GLN A 237 -0.82 7.74 -11.18
CA GLN A 237 -0.12 7.94 -9.90
C GLN A 237 0.19 9.42 -9.66
N MET A 238 1.10 10.01 -10.45
CA MET A 238 1.58 11.38 -10.23
C MET A 238 0.47 12.44 -10.23
N PRO A 239 -0.43 12.52 -11.25
CA PRO A 239 -1.53 13.50 -11.22
C PRO A 239 -2.44 13.40 -9.98
N PHE A 240 -2.80 12.17 -9.58
CA PHE A 240 -3.71 11.97 -8.45
C PHE A 240 -3.07 12.33 -7.12
N VAL A 241 -1.82 11.91 -6.89
CA VAL A 241 -1.14 12.22 -5.63
C VAL A 241 -0.78 13.71 -5.51
N THR A 242 -0.51 14.39 -6.63
CA THR A 242 -0.36 15.85 -6.63
C THR A 242 -1.66 16.54 -6.21
N MET A 243 -2.80 16.12 -6.79
CA MET A 243 -4.11 16.65 -6.41
C MET A 243 -4.43 16.38 -4.94
N ALA A 244 -4.11 15.19 -4.43
CA ALA A 244 -4.26 14.85 -3.02
C ALA A 244 -3.45 15.77 -2.11
N GLY A 245 -2.17 16.01 -2.42
CA GLY A 245 -1.32 16.94 -1.69
C GLY A 245 -1.87 18.37 -1.67
N MET A 246 -2.35 18.87 -2.82
CA MET A 246 -3.01 20.20 -2.92
C MET A 246 -4.26 20.31 -2.04
N MET A 247 -4.94 19.19 -1.78
CA MET A 247 -6.15 19.12 -0.96
C MET A 247 -5.85 18.82 0.53
N GLY A 248 -4.58 18.87 0.94
CA GLY A 248 -4.15 18.58 2.31
C GLY A 248 -4.12 17.09 2.66
N GLY A 249 -4.11 16.22 1.65
CA GLY A 249 -3.95 14.78 1.81
C GLY A 249 -2.49 14.32 1.79
N ASN A 250 -2.30 13.04 2.11
CA ASN A 250 -1.04 12.32 2.01
C ASN A 250 -0.97 11.56 0.68
N VAL A 251 0.21 11.03 0.35
CA VAL A 251 0.48 10.47 -0.97
C VAL A 251 1.10 9.09 -0.89
N ARG A 252 0.72 8.20 -1.82
CA ARG A 252 1.34 6.90 -2.02
C ARG A 252 1.87 6.74 -3.44
N VAL A 253 3.14 6.37 -3.54
CA VAL A 253 3.85 6.07 -4.79
C VAL A 253 4.60 4.74 -4.66
N GLY A 254 5.26 4.28 -5.71
CA GLY A 254 6.08 3.08 -5.70
C GLY A 254 5.79 2.14 -6.87
N LEU A 255 6.70 1.19 -7.08
CA LEU A 255 6.67 0.24 -8.19
C LEU A 255 5.55 -0.80 -8.05
N GLU A 256 5.00 -0.98 -6.85
CA GLU A 256 3.74 -1.71 -6.65
C GLU A 256 2.60 -1.10 -7.48
N ASP A 257 2.54 0.23 -7.50
CA ASP A 257 1.39 0.97 -7.98
C ASP A 257 1.58 1.43 -9.45
N SER A 258 2.82 1.74 -9.83
CA SER A 258 3.19 2.11 -11.21
C SER A 258 4.61 1.71 -11.54
N LEU A 259 4.82 1.04 -12.68
CA LEU A 259 6.16 0.75 -13.22
C LEU A 259 6.80 1.94 -13.97
N TRP A 260 6.14 3.10 -14.00
CA TRP A 260 6.50 4.21 -14.89
C TRP A 260 6.81 5.48 -14.10
N ILE A 261 7.95 6.11 -14.37
CA ILE A 261 8.26 7.45 -13.85
C ILE A 261 7.63 8.56 -14.73
N GLY A 262 7.34 8.24 -15.99
CA GLY A 262 6.74 9.15 -16.95
C GLY A 262 6.23 8.40 -18.17
N LYS A 263 5.61 9.13 -19.11
CA LYS A 263 5.02 8.54 -20.32
C LYS A 263 6.08 7.76 -21.11
N GLY A 264 5.92 6.43 -21.17
CA GLY A 264 6.82 5.53 -21.90
C GLY A 264 8.20 5.34 -21.27
N LYS A 265 8.46 5.86 -20.06
CA LYS A 265 9.72 5.71 -19.35
C LYS A 265 9.50 4.89 -18.07
N ALA A 266 10.10 3.71 -18.02
CA ALA A 266 10.09 2.87 -16.82
C ALA A 266 10.79 3.61 -15.67
N ALA A 267 10.25 3.46 -14.46
CA ALA A 267 10.95 3.88 -13.25
C ALA A 267 12.07 2.88 -12.96
N THR A 268 13.28 3.37 -12.65
CA THR A 268 14.41 2.49 -12.35
C THR A 268 14.52 2.13 -10.86
N SER A 269 13.83 2.89 -10.01
CA SER A 269 13.72 2.63 -8.58
C SER A 269 12.46 3.25 -7.98
N ASN A 270 12.07 2.75 -6.82
CA ASN A 270 11.06 3.35 -5.95
C ASN A 270 11.46 4.79 -5.55
N ALA A 271 12.74 4.99 -5.24
CA ALA A 271 13.31 6.29 -4.90
C ALA A 271 13.09 7.35 -6.00
N GLU A 272 13.12 6.97 -7.29
CA GLU A 272 12.86 7.91 -8.39
C GLU A 272 11.44 8.50 -8.30
N GLN A 273 10.46 7.67 -7.92
CA GLN A 273 9.07 8.11 -7.76
C GLN A 273 8.88 8.94 -6.49
N VAL A 274 9.48 8.53 -5.37
CA VAL A 274 9.47 9.30 -4.11
C VAL A 274 10.08 10.69 -4.33
N ALA A 275 11.27 10.76 -4.93
CA ALA A 275 11.94 12.01 -5.22
C ALA A 275 11.11 12.90 -6.16
N LYS A 276 10.38 12.31 -7.11
CA LYS A 276 9.52 13.06 -8.02
C LYS A 276 8.32 13.68 -7.30
N ILE A 277 7.60 12.93 -6.48
CA ILE A 277 6.45 13.50 -5.75
C ILE A 277 6.92 14.50 -4.68
N ARG A 278 8.03 14.22 -3.99
CA ARG A 278 8.63 15.16 -3.05
C ARG A 278 8.92 16.51 -3.69
N ARG A 279 9.61 16.55 -4.83
CA ARG A 279 9.85 17.80 -5.56
C ARG A 279 8.56 18.55 -5.87
N ILE A 280 7.53 17.86 -6.36
CA ILE A 280 6.25 18.49 -6.69
C ILE A 280 5.61 19.11 -5.43
N LEU A 281 5.63 18.40 -4.30
CA LEU A 281 5.07 18.90 -3.04
C LEU A 281 5.87 20.09 -2.50
N GLU A 282 7.20 20.06 -2.58
CA GLU A 282 8.07 21.17 -2.19
C GLU A 282 7.85 22.41 -3.07
N GLU A 283 7.65 22.25 -4.38
CA GLU A 283 7.27 23.34 -5.30
C GLU A 283 5.88 23.93 -4.96
N LEU A 284 4.99 23.15 -4.34
CA LEU A 284 3.71 23.61 -3.81
C LEU A 284 3.85 24.22 -2.39
N SER A 285 5.07 24.43 -1.90
CA SER A 285 5.38 24.91 -0.55
C SER A 285 4.85 24.03 0.58
N LEU A 286 4.70 22.72 0.32
CA LEU A 286 4.35 21.72 1.32
C LEU A 286 5.61 21.07 1.89
N GLU A 287 5.58 20.74 3.18
CA GLU A 287 6.67 20.05 3.86
C GLU A 287 6.38 18.55 3.97
N ILE A 288 7.42 17.72 3.87
CA ILE A 288 7.31 16.27 3.97
C ILE A 288 7.47 15.82 5.42
N ALA A 289 6.60 14.92 5.87
CA ALA A 289 6.67 14.32 7.19
C ALA A 289 7.86 13.38 7.30
N THR A 290 8.64 13.51 8.37
CA THR A 290 9.60 12.49 8.79
C THR A 290 8.87 11.23 9.29
N PRO A 291 9.55 10.09 9.42
CA PRO A 291 8.95 8.90 10.03
C PRO A 291 8.44 9.14 11.47
N ALA A 292 9.15 9.95 12.27
CA ALA A 292 8.72 10.31 13.62
C ALA A 292 7.39 11.09 13.63
N GLU A 293 7.25 12.07 12.73
CA GLU A 293 6.02 12.83 12.57
C GLU A 293 4.87 11.96 12.03
N ALA A 294 5.17 11.04 11.11
CA ALA A 294 4.18 10.06 10.64
C ALA A 294 3.69 9.16 11.80
N ARG A 295 4.59 8.71 12.69
CA ARG A 295 4.21 7.96 13.90
C ARG A 295 3.29 8.77 14.82
N GLU A 296 3.61 10.05 15.05
CA GLU A 296 2.77 10.93 15.87
C GLU A 296 1.38 11.14 15.24
N MET A 297 1.34 11.50 13.95
CA MET A 297 0.11 11.74 13.20
C MET A 297 -0.82 10.51 13.20
N LEU A 298 -0.24 9.31 13.13
CA LEU A 298 -0.99 8.05 13.01
C LEU A 298 -1.12 7.28 14.34
N LYS A 299 -0.61 7.84 15.44
CA LYS A 299 -0.54 7.21 16.78
C LYS A 299 0.04 5.79 16.72
N LEU A 300 1.18 5.65 16.06
CA LEU A 300 1.88 4.37 15.95
C LEU A 300 2.64 4.05 17.23
N LYS A 301 2.82 2.76 17.50
CA LYS A 301 3.41 2.28 18.76
C LYS A 301 4.93 2.49 18.87
N GLY A 302 5.64 2.78 17.78
CA GLY A 302 7.09 2.89 17.75
C GLY A 302 7.78 1.65 17.19
N GLY A 303 8.89 1.87 16.48
CA GLY A 303 9.67 0.81 15.82
C GLY A 303 10.43 -0.09 16.79
N ASP A 304 10.55 0.27 18.06
CA ASP A 304 11.11 -0.53 19.14
C ASP A 304 10.14 -1.62 19.65
N LEU A 305 8.83 -1.47 19.38
CA LEU A 305 7.77 -2.40 19.81
C LEU A 305 7.33 -3.40 18.72
N VAL A 306 8.15 -3.63 17.70
CA VAL A 306 7.93 -4.62 16.63
C VAL A 306 8.74 -5.90 16.87
N GLY A 307 8.32 -7.01 16.25
CA GLY A 307 8.89 -8.35 16.41
C GLY A 307 10.06 -8.70 15.49
N PHE A 308 10.76 -7.71 14.95
CA PHE A 308 11.91 -7.86 14.04
C PHE A 308 12.97 -6.77 14.28
#